data_AF-W1Y2E5-F1
#
_entry.id   AF-W1Y2E5-F1
#
_cell.length_a   1.000
_cell.length_b   1.000
_cell.length_c   1.000
_cell.angle_alpha   90.00
_cell.angle_beta   90.00
_cell.angle_gamma   90.00
#
_symmetry.space_group_name_H-M   'P 1'
#
loop_
_entity.id
_entity.type
_entity.pdbx_description
1 polymer ?
#
loop_
_entity_poly.entity_id
_entity_poly.type
_entity_poly.pdbx_seq_one_letter_code
_entity_poly.pdbx_strand_id
1 'polypeptide(L)'
;ENNWKTYSIPYGVGGRFSVFTEVGFVTAALVGFDIEGFLAGAASMDVACQEEDIFKNPGLLSALLKYIASERYGRIIEVFMPYSEALHSLSDWYVQLLSESLGKMSNTCLPYGRTP
;
A
#
# COMPACT_ATOMS: atom_id res chain seq x y z
N GLU A 1 -25.41 5.31 -21.82
CA GLU A 1 -26.80 4.88 -22.15
C GLU A 1 -27.76 4.92 -20.97
N ASN A 2 -27.39 4.50 -19.75
CA ASN A 2 -28.32 4.48 -18.61
C ASN A 2 -28.29 5.70 -17.66
N ASN A 3 -27.49 6.74 -17.96
CA ASN A 3 -27.34 7.97 -17.17
C ASN A 3 -27.03 7.74 -15.67
N TRP A 4 -26.27 6.70 -15.36
CA TRP A 4 -25.83 6.41 -13.98
C TRP A 4 -24.82 7.44 -13.50
N LYS A 5 -24.85 7.73 -12.20
CA LYS A 5 -23.81 8.53 -11.56
C LYS A 5 -22.49 7.75 -11.63
N THR A 6 -21.50 8.34 -12.28
CA THR A 6 -20.18 7.76 -12.44
C THR A 6 -19.17 8.48 -11.54
N TYR A 7 -18.12 7.74 -11.17
CA TYR A 7 -16.98 8.25 -10.44
C TYR A 7 -15.72 7.89 -11.22
N SER A 8 -14.69 8.72 -11.12
CA SER A 8 -13.47 8.57 -11.91
C SER A 8 -12.38 7.85 -11.11
N ILE A 9 -11.47 7.20 -11.82
CA ILE A 9 -10.20 6.74 -11.27
C ILE A 9 -9.13 7.65 -11.90
N PRO A 10 -8.32 8.37 -11.11
CA PRO A 10 -7.29 9.23 -11.65
C PRO A 10 -6.35 8.48 -12.59
N TYR A 11 -6.03 9.09 -13.73
CA TYR A 11 -5.08 8.50 -14.66
C TYR A 11 -3.71 8.32 -14.00
N GLY A 12 -3.11 7.13 -14.14
CA GLY A 12 -1.83 6.79 -13.54
C GLY A 12 -1.92 6.12 -12.15
N VAL A 13 -3.10 6.04 -11.54
CA VAL A 13 -3.30 5.31 -10.27
C VAL A 13 -3.70 3.86 -10.57
N GLY A 14 -2.80 2.91 -10.29
CA GLY A 14 -3.09 1.49 -10.39
C GLY A 14 -4.04 1.00 -9.29
N GLY A 15 -4.81 -0.07 -9.55
CA GLY A 15 -5.86 -0.55 -8.64
C GLY A 15 -5.40 -0.80 -7.20
N ARG A 16 -4.22 -1.39 -6.97
CA ARG A 16 -3.70 -1.61 -5.61
C ARG A 16 -3.38 -0.32 -4.82
N PHE A 17 -3.26 0.81 -5.52
CA PHE A 17 -3.05 2.14 -4.93
C PHE A 17 -4.33 2.99 -4.90
N SER A 18 -5.47 2.49 -5.42
CA SER A 18 -6.68 3.30 -5.57
C SER A 18 -7.58 3.37 -4.34
N VAL A 19 -7.12 2.89 -3.17
CA VAL A 19 -7.91 2.95 -1.92
C VAL A 19 -8.20 4.39 -1.47
N PHE A 20 -7.32 5.33 -1.82
CA PHE A 20 -7.47 6.77 -1.56
C PHE A 20 -8.17 7.53 -2.70
N THR A 21 -8.81 6.83 -3.63
CA THR A 21 -9.59 7.46 -4.71
C THR A 21 -11.08 7.20 -4.49
N GLU A 22 -11.90 7.69 -5.41
CA GLU A 22 -13.35 7.54 -5.41
C GLU A 22 -13.80 6.07 -5.31
N VAL A 23 -12.95 5.12 -5.72
CA VAL A 23 -13.19 3.68 -5.58
C VAL A 23 -13.39 3.29 -4.11
N GLY A 24 -12.52 3.77 -3.23
CA GLY A 24 -12.63 3.53 -1.78
C GLY A 24 -13.64 4.46 -1.11
N PHE A 25 -13.76 5.71 -1.58
CA PHE A 25 -14.59 6.70 -0.91
C PHE A 25 -16.09 6.50 -1.13
N VAL A 26 -16.52 5.95 -2.26
CA VAL A 26 -17.94 5.66 -2.48
C VAL A 26 -18.45 4.66 -1.44
N THR A 27 -17.69 3.59 -1.17
CA THR A 27 -18.08 2.60 -0.14
C THR A 27 -17.91 3.15 1.27
N ALA A 28 -16.83 3.89 1.53
CA ALA A 28 -16.59 4.55 2.81
C ALA A 28 -17.72 5.51 3.20
N ALA A 29 -18.20 6.32 2.26
CA ALA A 29 -19.29 7.28 2.49
C ALA A 29 -20.61 6.55 2.83
N LEU A 30 -20.89 5.41 2.19
CA LEU A 30 -22.10 4.63 2.45
C LEU A 30 -22.13 4.01 3.85
N VAL A 31 -20.97 3.68 4.42
CA VAL A 31 -20.87 3.10 5.77
C VAL A 31 -20.66 4.15 6.86
N GLY A 32 -20.63 5.44 6.50
CA GLY A 32 -20.42 6.55 7.44
C GLY A 32 -19.00 6.66 7.97
N PHE A 33 -18.00 6.22 7.20
CA PHE A 33 -16.59 6.32 7.55
C PHE A 33 -16.10 7.78 7.46
N ASP A 34 -15.21 8.16 8.38
CA ASP A 34 -14.59 9.48 8.38
C ASP A 34 -13.52 9.60 7.29
N ILE A 35 -13.96 9.99 6.09
CA ILE A 35 -13.09 10.15 4.91
C ILE A 35 -12.13 11.33 5.11
N GLU A 36 -12.58 12.43 5.73
CA GLU A 36 -11.75 13.62 5.93
C GLU A 36 -10.59 13.32 6.90
N GLY A 37 -10.88 12.67 8.03
CA GLY A 37 -9.86 12.23 8.97
C GLY A 37 -8.88 11.23 8.35
N PHE A 38 -9.38 10.31 7.52
CA PHE A 38 -8.54 9.35 6.81
C PHE A 38 -7.60 10.01 5.80
N LEU A 39 -8.10 10.96 5.01
CA LEU A 39 -7.30 11.75 4.07
C LEU A 39 -6.29 12.65 4.78
N ALA A 40 -6.66 13.23 5.93
CA ALA A 40 -5.72 14.02 6.75
C ALA A 40 -4.55 13.15 7.24
N GLY A 41 -4.83 11.91 7.67
CA GLY A 41 -3.80 10.94 8.03
C GLY A 41 -2.90 10.58 6.85
N ALA A 42 -3.47 10.36 5.66
CA ALA A 42 -2.71 10.09 4.45
C ALA A 42 -1.80 11.25 4.06
N ALA A 43 -2.29 12.49 4.11
CA ALA A 43 -1.51 13.69 3.83
C ALA A 43 -0.35 13.86 4.85
N SER A 44 -0.59 13.58 6.13
CA SER A 44 0.46 13.61 7.14
C SER A 44 1.56 12.57 6.87
N MET A 45 1.19 11.38 6.38
CA MET A 45 2.16 10.34 6.05
C MET A 45 2.95 10.68 4.78
N ASP A 46 2.31 11.28 3.78
CA ASP A 46 2.99 11.79 2.58
C ASP A 46 4.09 12.80 2.94
N VAL A 47 3.76 13.79 3.77
CA VAL A 47 4.74 14.77 4.28
C VAL A 47 5.86 14.09 5.05
N ALA A 48 5.55 13.12 5.93
CA ALA A 48 6.57 12.39 6.68
C ALA A 48 7.51 11.58 5.76
N CYS A 49 7.00 11.08 4.63
CA CYS A 49 7.77 10.30 3.66
C CYS A 49 8.57 11.17 2.67
N GLN A 50 8.47 12.49 2.72
CA GLN A 50 9.29 13.42 1.94
C GLN A 50 10.57 13.86 2.66
N GLU A 51 10.72 13.50 3.93
CA GLU A 51 11.92 13.79 4.72
C GLU A 51 13.16 13.07 4.14
N GLU A 52 14.28 13.77 4.05
CA GLU A 52 15.53 13.24 3.49
C GLU A 52 16.29 12.37 4.52
N ASP A 53 16.16 12.71 5.80
CA ASP A 53 16.72 11.89 6.88
C ASP A 53 15.99 10.55 7.00
N ILE A 54 16.70 9.47 6.66
CA ILE A 54 16.20 8.10 6.67
C ILE A 54 15.54 7.75 8.02
N PHE A 55 16.07 8.22 9.15
CA PHE A 55 15.53 7.87 10.46
C PHE A 55 14.21 8.59 10.79
N LYS A 56 13.87 9.63 10.04
CA LYS A 56 12.62 10.39 10.18
C LYS A 56 11.62 10.11 9.06
N ASN A 57 12.05 9.43 7.99
CA ASN A 57 11.21 9.01 6.89
C ASN A 57 10.73 7.55 7.10
N PRO A 58 9.50 7.33 7.59
CA PRO A 58 9.01 5.97 7.92
C PRO A 58 8.92 5.06 6.68
N GLY A 59 8.56 5.61 5.52
CA GLY A 59 8.48 4.86 4.27
C GLY A 59 9.85 4.38 3.81
N LEU A 60 10.84 5.28 3.78
CA LEU A 60 12.21 4.96 3.38
C LEU A 60 12.90 4.02 4.37
N LEU A 61 12.74 4.24 5.68
CA LEU A 61 13.29 3.37 6.71
C LEU A 61 12.75 1.94 6.58
N SER A 62 11.43 1.81 6.41
CA SER A 62 10.78 0.51 6.23
C SER A 62 11.30 -0.20 4.98
N ALA A 63 11.38 0.50 3.84
CA ALA A 63 11.93 -0.05 2.60
C ALA A 63 13.39 -0.49 2.76
N LEU A 64 14.23 0.33 3.40
CA LEU A 64 15.65 0.04 3.62
C LEU A 64 15.85 -1.19 4.51
N LEU A 65 15.15 -1.26 5.64
CA LEU A 65 15.24 -2.41 6.55
C LEU A 65 14.81 -3.70 5.86
N LYS A 66 13.74 -3.64 5.07
CA LYS A 66 13.28 -4.78 4.27
C LYS A 66 14.29 -5.20 3.23
N TYR A 67 14.89 -4.25 2.52
CA TYR A 67 15.92 -4.52 1.54
C TYR A 67 17.15 -5.18 2.17
N ILE A 68 17.66 -4.61 3.27
CA ILE A 68 18.81 -5.16 4.01
C ILE A 68 18.49 -6.58 4.53
N ALA A 69 17.30 -6.80 5.07
CA ALA A 69 16.88 -8.12 5.56
C ALA A 69 16.91 -9.17 4.44
N SER A 70 16.46 -8.82 3.22
CA SER A 70 16.54 -9.70 2.05
C SER A 70 17.98 -9.93 1.62
N GLU A 71 18.69 -8.87 1.25
CA GLU A 71 19.96 -8.97 0.53
C GLU A 71 21.14 -9.43 1.41
N ARG A 72 21.16 -9.02 2.68
CA ARG A 72 22.27 -9.35 3.59
C ARG A 72 21.99 -10.57 4.45
N TYR A 73 20.73 -10.83 4.76
CA TYR A 73 20.34 -11.86 5.74
C TYR A 73 19.46 -12.96 5.15
N GLY A 74 19.15 -12.93 3.86
CA GLY A 74 18.35 -13.95 3.17
C GLY A 74 16.90 -14.04 3.67
N ARG A 75 16.36 -12.97 4.26
CA ARG A 75 14.98 -12.92 4.79
C ARG A 75 14.02 -12.52 3.67
N ILE A 76 13.63 -13.51 2.88
CA ILE A 76 12.76 -13.33 1.70
C ILE A 76 11.27 -13.32 2.02
N ILE A 77 10.88 -13.77 3.22
CA ILE A 77 9.50 -13.76 3.72
C ILE A 77 9.31 -12.51 4.58
N GLU A 78 8.20 -11.80 4.39
CA GLU A 78 7.72 -10.75 5.29
C GLU A 78 6.45 -11.24 5.98
N VAL A 79 6.26 -10.92 7.26
CA VAL A 79 5.05 -11.27 8.00
C VAL A 79 4.40 -9.98 8.49
N PHE A 80 3.18 -9.71 8.04
CA PHE A 80 2.33 -8.66 8.57
C PHE A 80 1.32 -9.28 9.53
N MET A 81 1.50 -9.05 10.83
CA MET A 81 0.73 -9.71 11.90
C MET A 81 -0.11 -8.69 12.67
N PRO A 82 -1.33 -8.34 12.20
CA PRO A 82 -2.24 -7.56 13.02
C PRO A 82 -2.73 -8.37 14.22
N TYR A 83 -2.98 -7.69 15.34
CA TYR A 83 -3.49 -8.29 16.57
C TYR A 83 -5.00 -8.04 16.77
N SER A 84 -5.72 -7.72 15.70
CA SER A 84 -7.16 -7.45 15.72
C SER A 84 -7.81 -7.99 14.46
N GLU A 85 -8.93 -8.67 14.62
CA GLU A 85 -9.76 -9.19 13.52
C GLU A 85 -10.21 -8.06 12.57
N ALA A 86 -10.45 -6.86 13.12
CA ALA A 86 -10.84 -5.69 12.33
C ALA A 86 -9.77 -5.25 11.31
N LEU A 87 -8.54 -5.75 11.42
CA LEU A 87 -7.42 -5.44 10.52
C LEU A 87 -7.17 -6.56 9.49
N HIS A 88 -8.05 -7.56 9.39
CA HIS A 88 -7.90 -8.64 8.40
C HIS A 88 -7.82 -8.08 6.97
N SER A 89 -8.79 -7.25 6.57
CA SER A 89 -8.82 -6.67 5.22
C SER A 89 -7.63 -5.76 4.91
N LEU A 90 -7.05 -5.12 5.94
CA LEU A 90 -5.81 -4.36 5.79
C LEU A 90 -4.63 -5.27 5.43
N SER A 91 -4.60 -6.48 6.00
CA SER A 91 -3.57 -7.47 5.73
C SER A 91 -3.69 -8.05 4.32
N ASP A 92 -4.91 -8.35 3.88
CA ASP A 92 -5.16 -8.80 2.51
C ASP A 92 -4.73 -7.74 1.48
N TRP A 93 -5.10 -6.48 1.74
CA TRP A 93 -4.67 -5.35 0.91
C TRP A 93 -3.14 -5.21 0.88
N TYR A 94 -2.49 -5.37 2.04
CA TYR A 94 -1.03 -5.31 2.14
C TYR A 94 -0.32 -6.41 1.34
N VAL A 95 -0.83 -7.65 1.40
CA VAL A 95 -0.34 -8.78 0.61
C VAL A 95 -0.44 -8.48 -0.87
N GLN A 96 -1.58 -7.95 -1.34
CA GLN A 96 -1.75 -7.56 -2.74
C GLN A 96 -0.77 -6.44 -3.13
N LEU A 97 -0.66 -5.42 -2.30
CA LEU A 97 0.19 -4.26 -2.52
C LEU A 97 1.65 -4.69 -2.75
N LEU A 98 2.20 -5.52 -1.86
CA LEU A 98 3.58 -5.98 -1.95
C LEU A 98 3.79 -6.99 -3.07
N SER A 99 2.93 -8.02 -3.15
CA SER A 99 3.10 -9.13 -4.11
C SER A 99 3.09 -8.63 -5.54
N GLU A 100 2.12 -7.78 -5.90
CA GLU A 100 2.02 -7.26 -7.26
C GLU A 100 3.06 -6.18 -7.59
N SER A 101 3.58 -5.47 -6.58
CA SER A 101 4.56 -4.41 -6.79
C SER A 101 5.96 -4.97 -6.93
N LEU A 102 6.35 -5.91 -6.07
CA LEU A 102 7.72 -6.43 -5.97
C LEU A 102 7.89 -7.81 -6.61
N GLY A 103 6.83 -8.61 -6.72
CA GLY A 103 6.86 -9.90 -7.41
C GLY A 103 6.97 -9.69 -8.91
N LYS A 104 8.19 -9.80 -9.45
CA LYS A 104 8.51 -9.54 -10.86
C LYS A 104 9.45 -10.60 -11.39
N MET A 105 9.47 -10.74 -12.71
CA MET A 105 10.45 -11.59 -13.39
C MET A 105 11.70 -10.78 -13.67
N SER A 106 12.86 -11.35 -13.36
CA SER A 106 14.15 -10.77 -13.77
C SER A 106 14.40 -11.04 -15.26
N ASN A 107 15.38 -10.33 -15.83
CA ASN A 107 15.79 -10.51 -17.23
C ASN A 107 16.33 -11.93 -17.53
N THR A 108 16.69 -12.70 -16.51
CA THR A 108 17.13 -14.09 -16.62
C THR A 108 15.99 -15.10 -16.42
N CYS A 109 14.73 -14.63 -16.45
CA CYS A 109 13.53 -15.44 -16.19
C CYS A 109 13.49 -16.10 -14.80
N LEU A 110 14.29 -15.60 -13.84
CA LEU A 110 14.17 -15.98 -12.44
C LEU A 110 13.18 -15.02 -11.75
N PRO A 111 12.18 -15.52 -11.00
CA PRO A 111 11.31 -14.66 -10.21
C PRO A 111 12.14 -13.97 -9.12
N TYR A 112 11.89 -12.67 -8.92
CA TYR A 112 12.44 -11.88 -7.82
C TYR A 112 11.30 -11.16 -7.10
N GLY A 113 11.48 -10.92 -5.81
CA GLY A 113 10.47 -10.32 -4.94
C GLY A 113 10.37 -11.04 -3.61
N ARG A 114 9.76 -10.37 -2.64
CA ARG A 114 9.49 -10.94 -1.32
C ARG A 114 8.14 -11.64 -1.32
N THR A 115 8.00 -12.66 -0.49
CA THR A 115 6.70 -13.28 -0.20
C THR A 115 6.13 -12.59 1.05
N PRO A 116 5.06 -11.79 0.91
CA PRO A 116 4.34 -11.24 2.06
C PRO A 116 3.41 -12.25 2.73
#